data_AF-A0A2E5JIP4-F1
#
_entry.id   AF-A0A2E5JIP4-F1
#
_cell.length_a   1.000
_cell.length_b   1.000
_cell.length_c   1.000
_cell.angle_alpha   90.00
_cell.angle_beta   90.00
_cell.angle_gamma   90.00
#
_symmetry.space_group_name_H-M   'P 1'
#
loop_
_entity.id
_entity.type
_entity.pdbx_description
1 polymer ?
#
loop_
_entity_poly.entity_id
_entity_poly.type
_entity_poly.pdbx_seq_one_letter_code
_entity_poly.pdbx_strand_id
1 'polypeptide(L)'
;MTVMLKQLFALLKLLNSDTGENQLAAGIACGLVLGFAPALSLQTLLIFVLLFFFRIQMGAAFASAFLFALIAYLFDPFFDLIGQQILEISALSGFFTLLYNMPIIPFT
;
A
#
# COMPACT_ATOMS: atom_id res chain seq x y z
N MET A 1 -1.42 26.41 -22.20
CA MET A 1 -1.26 26.13 -20.74
C MET A 1 -2.58 25.90 -20.01
N THR A 2 -3.67 26.60 -20.33
CA THR A 2 -4.98 26.43 -19.68
C THR A 2 -5.60 25.04 -19.85
N VAL A 3 -5.37 24.38 -21.00
CA VAL A 3 -5.90 23.03 -21.29
C VAL A 3 -5.31 21.95 -20.37
N MET A 4 -3.99 21.96 -20.13
CA MET A 4 -3.30 21.00 -19.25
C MET A 4 -3.75 21.14 -17.79
N LEU A 5 -3.86 22.38 -17.30
CA LEU A 5 -4.39 22.66 -15.95
C LEU A 5 -5.84 22.16 -15.80
N LYS A 6 -6.68 22.35 -16.82
CA LYS A 6 -8.07 21.85 -16.82
C LYS A 6 -8.15 20.32 -16.75
N GLN A 7 -7.29 19.61 -17.48
CA GLN A 7 -7.22 18.15 -17.42
C GLN A 7 -6.77 17.65 -16.04
N LEU A 8 -5.79 18.32 -15.42
CA LEU A 8 -5.33 17.99 -14.07
C LEU A 8 -6.45 18.16 -13.03
N PHE A 9 -7.17 19.28 -13.05
CA PHE A 9 -8.30 19.49 -12.14
C PHE A 9 -9.45 18.51 -12.38
N ALA A 10 -9.70 18.13 -13.64
CA ALA A 10 -10.69 17.11 -13.97
C ALA A 10 -10.30 15.74 -13.41
N LEU A 11 -9.01 15.37 -13.49
CA LEU A 11 -8.47 14.15 -12.89
C LEU A 11 -8.63 14.16 -11.37
N LEU A 12 -8.23 15.24 -10.70
CA LEU A 12 -8.40 15.37 -9.24
C LEU A 12 -9.86 15.28 -8.81
N LYS A 13 -10.78 15.86 -9.59
CA LYS A 13 -12.22 15.76 -9.36
C LYS A 13 -12.74 14.34 -9.54
N LEU A 14 -12.24 13.61 -10.55
CA LEU A 14 -12.58 12.20 -10.76
C LEU A 14 -12.08 11.32 -9.61
N LEU A 15 -10.85 11.53 -9.15
CA LEU A 15 -10.25 10.77 -8.03
C LEU A 15 -10.98 10.98 -6.69
N ASN A 16 -11.67 12.10 -6.52
CA ASN A 16 -12.48 12.45 -5.34
C ASN A 16 -14.00 12.40 -5.60
N SER A 17 -14.43 11.78 -6.69
CA SER A 17 -15.84 11.79 -7.09
C SER A 17 -16.73 10.91 -6.21
N ASP A 18 -16.16 9.89 -5.59
CA ASP A 18 -16.82 9.04 -4.61
C ASP A 18 -16.74 9.70 -3.24
N THR A 19 -17.90 10.08 -2.68
CA THR A 19 -18.01 10.82 -1.41
C THR A 19 -18.66 10.00 -0.28
N GLY A 20 -18.91 8.70 -0.51
CA GLY A 20 -19.49 7.83 0.52
C GLY A 20 -18.49 7.59 1.66
N GLU A 21 -18.98 7.63 2.91
CA GLU A 21 -18.17 7.40 4.12
C GLU A 21 -17.37 6.08 4.03
N ASN A 22 -18.02 5.01 3.56
CA ASN A 22 -17.36 3.70 3.36
C ASN A 22 -16.26 3.73 2.30
N GLN A 23 -16.43 4.53 1.24
CA GLN A 23 -15.47 4.61 0.13
C GLN A 23 -14.24 5.39 0.53
N LEU A 24 -14.44 6.44 1.34
CA LEU A 24 -13.38 7.22 1.98
C LEU A 24 -12.61 6.36 2.99
N ALA A 25 -13.32 5.65 3.88
CA ALA A 25 -12.71 4.77 4.87
C ALA A 25 -11.90 3.64 4.21
N ALA A 26 -12.46 2.99 3.18
CA ALA A 26 -11.74 2.00 2.38
C ALA A 26 -10.52 2.60 1.67
N GLY A 27 -10.63 3.83 1.17
CA GLY A 27 -9.52 4.56 0.58
C GLY A 27 -8.37 4.73 1.56
N ILE A 28 -8.66 5.24 2.77
CA ILE A 28 -7.65 5.42 3.82
C ILE A 28 -7.03 4.08 4.24
N ALA A 29 -7.84 3.02 4.37
CA ALA A 29 -7.34 1.69 4.70
C ALA A 29 -6.40 1.13 3.61
N CYS A 30 -6.77 1.26 2.34
CA CYS A 30 -5.90 0.88 1.22
C CYS A 30 -4.61 1.72 1.20
N GLY A 31 -4.70 3.02 1.48
CA GLY A 31 -3.53 3.89 1.55
C GLY A 31 -2.60 3.54 2.70
N LEU A 32 -3.10 3.12 3.86
CA LEU A 32 -2.27 2.56 4.92
C LEU A 32 -1.45 1.38 4.41
N VAL A 33 -2.09 0.41 3.75
CA VAL A 33 -1.38 -0.76 3.21
C VAL A 33 -0.33 -0.33 2.18
N LEU A 34 -0.69 0.56 1.25
CA LEU A 34 0.24 1.06 0.22
C LEU A 34 1.40 1.89 0.79
N GLY A 35 1.21 2.57 1.92
CA GLY A 35 2.24 3.38 2.56
C GLY A 35 3.29 2.55 3.28
N PHE A 36 2.91 1.40 3.84
CA PHE A 36 3.83 0.49 4.54
C PHE A 36 4.40 -0.62 3.64
N ALA A 37 3.71 -0.98 2.56
CA ALA A 37 4.16 -2.04 1.66
C ALA A 37 5.25 -1.56 0.68
N PRO A 38 6.19 -2.43 0.28
CA PRO A 38 7.13 -2.13 -0.80
C PRO A 38 6.39 -1.83 -2.12
N ALA A 39 6.89 -0.84 -2.88
CA ALA A 39 6.19 -0.33 -4.06
C ALA A 39 5.95 -1.38 -5.17
N LEU A 40 6.81 -2.41 -5.26
CA LEU A 40 6.74 -3.45 -6.30
C LEU A 40 6.39 -4.85 -5.74
N SER A 41 5.82 -4.92 -4.54
CA SER A 41 5.35 -6.20 -4.01
C SER A 41 4.05 -6.65 -4.65
N LEU A 42 3.80 -7.96 -4.59
CA LEU A 42 2.55 -8.56 -5.03
C LEU A 42 1.35 -8.02 -4.23
N GLN A 43 1.57 -7.67 -2.96
CA GLN A 43 0.55 -7.05 -2.11
C GLN A 43 0.16 -5.67 -2.64
N THR A 44 1.14 -4.84 -3.02
CA THR A 44 0.88 -3.52 -3.61
C THR A 44 0.10 -3.65 -4.92
N LEU A 45 0.49 -4.59 -5.79
CA LEU A 45 -0.24 -4.88 -7.03
C LEU A 45 -1.70 -5.28 -6.75
N LEU A 46 -1.93 -6.14 -5.75
CA LEU A 46 -3.26 -6.57 -5.35
C LEU A 46 -4.11 -5.37 -4.89
N ILE A 47 -3.57 -4.47 -4.06
CA ILE A 47 -4.29 -3.28 -3.62
C ILE A 47 -4.62 -2.36 -4.80
N PHE A 48 -3.72 -2.20 -5.77
CA PHE A 48 -4.03 -1.46 -7.00
C PHE A 48 -5.20 -2.07 -7.77
N VAL A 49 -5.25 -3.39 -7.92
CA VAL A 49 -6.39 -4.08 -8.55
C VAL A 49 -7.68 -3.80 -7.77
N LEU A 50 -7.64 -3.85 -6.44
CA LEU A 50 -8.81 -3.54 -5.60
C LEU A 50 -9.28 -2.09 -5.76
N LEU A 51 -8.37 -1.12 -5.85
CA LEU A 51 -8.70 0.29 -6.05
C LEU A 51 -9.44 0.54 -7.37
N PHE A 52 -9.11 -0.20 -8.43
CA PHE A 52 -9.78 -0.06 -9.73
C PHE A 52 -11.06 -0.89 -9.85
N PHE A 53 -11.15 -2.02 -9.14
CA PHE A 53 -12.31 -2.92 -9.22
C PHE A 53 -13.45 -2.50 -8.29
N PHE A 54 -13.14 -2.03 -7.09
CA PHE A 54 -14.11 -1.57 -6.11
C PHE A 54 -14.30 -0.06 -6.18
N ARG A 55 -15.45 0.42 -5.71
CA ARG A 55 -15.73 1.87 -5.62
C ARG A 55 -15.04 2.50 -4.42
N ILE A 56 -13.71 2.59 -4.49
CA ILE A 56 -12.84 3.15 -3.44
C ILE A 56 -12.40 4.56 -3.86
N GLN A 57 -12.38 5.49 -2.90
CA GLN A 57 -11.94 6.86 -3.17
C GLN A 57 -10.42 6.91 -3.33
N MET A 58 -9.96 6.87 -4.58
CA MET A 58 -8.52 6.86 -4.93
C MET A 58 -7.77 8.10 -4.41
N GLY A 59 -8.41 9.27 -4.39
CA GLY A 59 -7.79 10.48 -3.83
C GLY A 59 -7.41 10.31 -2.36
N ALA A 60 -8.28 9.69 -1.57
CA ALA A 60 -8.00 9.38 -0.18
C ALA A 60 -6.94 8.29 -0.02
N ALA A 61 -6.96 7.26 -0.88
CA ALA A 61 -5.96 6.20 -0.87
C ALA A 61 -4.55 6.71 -1.14
N PHE A 62 -4.35 7.53 -2.19
CA PHE A 62 -3.02 8.07 -2.49
C PHE A 62 -2.56 9.12 -1.48
N ALA A 63 -3.45 9.98 -0.98
CA ALA A 63 -3.11 10.97 0.03
C ALA A 63 -2.68 10.30 1.35
N SER A 64 -3.43 9.29 1.81
CA SER A 64 -3.08 8.53 3.00
C SER A 64 -1.84 7.65 2.78
N ALA A 65 -1.65 7.04 1.61
CA ALA A 65 -0.44 6.31 1.28
C ALA A 65 0.82 7.18 1.41
N PHE A 66 0.78 8.41 0.90
CA PHE A 66 1.87 9.35 1.07
C PHE A 66 2.15 9.68 2.53
N LEU A 67 1.12 9.93 3.34
CA LEU A 67 1.26 10.19 4.78
C LEU A 67 1.83 8.97 5.52
N PHE A 68 1.31 7.78 5.26
CA PHE A 68 1.77 6.56 5.89
C PHE A 68 3.17 6.13 5.43
N ALA A 69 3.59 6.47 4.21
CA ALA A 69 4.97 6.26 3.77
C ALA A 69 5.98 7.09 4.60
N LEU A 70 5.61 8.32 4.99
CA LEU A 70 6.44 9.12 5.90
C LEU A 70 6.53 8.48 7.29
N ILE A 71 5.42 7.91 7.76
CA ILE A 71 5.38 7.16 9.03
C ILE A 71 6.24 5.89 8.90
N ALA A 72 6.08 5.12 7.83
CA ALA A 72 6.86 3.91 7.57
C ALA A 72 8.36 4.21 7.58
N TYR A 73 8.78 5.30 6.91
CA TYR A 73 10.18 5.75 6.93
C TYR A 73 10.70 6.04 8.36
N LEU A 74 9.87 6.65 9.22
CA LEU A 74 10.25 6.92 10.60
C LEU A 74 10.38 5.64 11.45
N PHE A 75 9.53 4.64 11.18
CA PHE A 75 9.51 3.36 11.90
C PHE A 75 10.39 2.27 11.27
N ASP A 76 11.00 2.54 10.12
CA ASP A 76 11.85 1.62 9.37
C ASP A 76 12.91 0.90 10.25
N PRO A 77 13.74 1.59 11.07
CA PRO A 77 14.71 0.91 11.92
C PRO A 77 14.08 0.00 12.98
N PHE A 78 12.87 0.33 13.44
CA PHE A 78 12.16 -0.50 14.41
C PHE A 78 11.63 -1.79 13.76
N PHE A 79 11.10 -1.69 12.55
CA PHE A 79 10.63 -2.85 11.80
C PHE A 79 11.77 -3.76 11.35
N ASP A 80 12.91 -3.19 10.94
CA ASP A 80 14.11 -3.95 10.59
C ASP A 80 14.60 -4.80 11.79
N LEU A 81 14.74 -4.17 12.97
CA LEU A 81 15.18 -4.86 14.19
C LEU A 81 14.24 -6.00 14.58
N ILE A 82 12.92 -5.77 14.57
CA ILE A 82 11.94 -6.80 14.93
C ILE A 82 11.91 -7.90 13.88
N GLY A 83 11.94 -7.52 12.60
CA GLY A 83 11.93 -8.46 11.47
C GLY A 83 13.13 -9.40 11.53
N GLN A 84 14.33 -8.86 11.73
CA GLN A 84 15.56 -9.64 11.88
C GLN A 84 15.45 -10.62 13.06
N GLN A 85 15.03 -10.14 14.24
CA GLN A 85 14.88 -11.00 15.41
C GLN A 85 13.94 -12.17 15.16
N ILE A 86 12.80 -11.93 14.48
CA ILE A 86 11.84 -12.99 14.15
C ILE A 86 12.43 -13.97 13.13
N LEU A 87 13.13 -13.46 12.10
CA LEU A 87 13.71 -14.27 11.03
C LEU A 87 14.82 -15.20 11.54
N GLU A 88 15.54 -14.80 12.58
CA GLU A 88 16.65 -15.55 13.18
C GLU A 88 16.21 -16.57 14.25
N ILE A 89 14.91 -16.66 14.60
CA ILE A 89 14.42 -17.67 15.53
C ILE A 89 14.60 -19.06 14.91
N SER A 90 15.46 -19.89 15.53
CA SER A 90 15.80 -21.23 15.06
C SER A 90 14.57 -22.13 14.82
N ALA A 91 13.54 -22.02 15.68
CA ALA A 91 12.29 -22.77 15.54
C ALA A 91 11.48 -22.40 14.28
N LEU A 92 11.64 -21.17 13.75
CA LEU A 92 10.94 -20.69 12.55
C LEU A 92 11.76 -20.84 11.28
N SER A 93 13.05 -21.18 11.37
CA SER A 93 13.94 -21.31 10.20
C SER A 93 13.38 -22.25 9.12
N GLY A 94 12.82 -23.40 9.51
CA GLY A 94 12.19 -24.34 8.56
C GLY A 94 10.95 -23.75 7.87
N PHE A 95 10.15 -22.97 8.60
CA PHE A 95 8.98 -22.29 8.06
C PHE A 95 9.37 -21.23 7.04
N PHE A 96 10.32 -20.34 7.37
CA PHE A 96 10.82 -19.33 6.44
C PHE A 96 11.53 -19.93 5.22
N THR A 97 12.25 -21.04 5.41
CA THR A 97 12.87 -21.77 4.29
C THR A 97 11.81 -22.32 3.33
N LEU A 98 10.70 -22.87 3.85
CA LEU A 98 9.59 -23.32 3.01
C LEU A 98 9.02 -22.15 2.21
N LEU A 99 8.67 -21.04 2.87
CA LEU A 99 8.11 -19.85 2.22
C LEU A 99 9.04 -19.27 1.15
N TYR A 100 10.34 -19.20 1.43
CA TYR A 100 11.35 -18.70 0.49
C TYR A 100 11.45 -19.55 -0.77
N ASN A 101 11.25 -20.86 -0.68
CA ASN A 101 11.31 -21.77 -1.83
C ASN A 101 9.98 -21.84 -2.61
N MET A 102 8.92 -21.14 -2.18
CA MET A 102 7.67 -21.09 -2.92
C MET A 102 7.76 -20.13 -4.12
N PRO A 103 7.02 -20.39 -5.21
CA PRO A 103 7.16 -19.61 -6.44
C PRO A 103 6.64 -18.17 -6.36
N ILE A 104 5.72 -17.87 -5.42
CA ILE A 104 5.00 -16.59 -5.40
C ILE A 104 5.27 -15.79 -4.11
N ILE A 105 5.44 -16.48 -2.98
CA ILE A 105 5.58 -15.86 -1.65
C ILE A 105 6.80 -14.93 -1.54
N PRO A 106 7.96 -15.20 -2.16
CA PRO A 106 9.08 -14.26 -2.12
C PRO A 106 8.80 -12.88 -2.73
N PHE A 107 7.71 -12.72 -3.47
CA PHE A 107 7.29 -11.45 -4.07
C PHE A 107 6.29 -10.66 -3.23
N THR A 108 5.78 -11.21 -2.12
CA THR A 108 4.88 -10.50 -1.20
C THR A 108 5.65 -9.59 -0.28
#